data_AF-A0A1Y5HFV8-F1
#
_entry.id   AF-A0A1Y5HFV8-F1
#
_cell.length_a   1.000
_cell.length_b   1.000
_cell.length_c   1.000
_cell.angle_alpha   90.00
_cell.angle_beta   90.00
_cell.angle_gamma   90.00
#
_symmetry.space_group_name_H-M   'P 1'
#
loop_
_entity.id
_entity.type
_entity.pdbx_description
1 polymer ?
#
loop_
_entity_poly.entity_id
_entity_poly.type
_entity_poly.pdbx_seq_one_letter_code
_entity_poly.pdbx_strand_id
1 'polypeptide(L)'
;MEAQQVTDLKSLVKSTAGVQSELSGGNGHCYDEAILIHNNSIESYMSVQRAILWSLGCHKNMCWEVIDQEAHSHNGRKIDVLTIEKRKMDDHGIVSTGTQQVFFDITEFENELA
;
A
#
# COMPACT_ATOMS: atom_id res chain seq x y z
N MET A 1 0.98 -7.41 -29.82
CA MET A 1 0.02 -7.43 -28.71
C MET A 1 0.85 -7.76 -27.48
N GLU A 2 1.31 -6.73 -26.77
CA GLU A 2 2.17 -6.91 -25.61
C GLU A 2 1.35 -7.55 -24.49
N ALA A 3 1.84 -8.67 -23.96
CA ALA A 3 1.26 -9.26 -22.77
C ALA A 3 1.41 -8.24 -21.64
N GLN A 4 0.29 -7.73 -21.13
CA GLN A 4 0.28 -6.93 -19.91
C GLN A 4 0.82 -7.82 -18.79
N GLN A 5 2.10 -7.65 -18.45
CA GLN A 5 2.73 -8.41 -17.39
C GLN A 5 2.05 -7.97 -16.10
N VAL A 6 1.21 -8.83 -15.52
CA VAL A 6 0.64 -8.59 -14.19
C VAL A 6 1.81 -8.64 -13.22
N THR A 7 2.41 -7.48 -12.95
CA THR A 7 3.42 -7.37 -11.90
C THR A 7 2.69 -7.54 -10.59
N ASP A 8 2.84 -8.72 -10.00
CA ASP A 8 2.42 -9.01 -8.63
C ASP A 8 2.96 -7.91 -7.68
N LEU A 9 2.11 -7.45 -6.76
CA LEU A 9 2.40 -6.30 -5.90
C LEU A 9 3.70 -6.51 -5.13
N LYS A 10 3.90 -7.70 -4.56
CA LYS A 10 5.12 -8.06 -3.84
C LYS A 10 6.35 -7.93 -4.72
N SER A 11 6.29 -8.48 -5.94
CA SER A 11 7.39 -8.39 -6.91
C SER A 11 7.73 -6.93 -7.26
N LEU A 12 6.71 -6.09 -7.43
CA LEU A 12 6.89 -4.66 -7.66
C LEU A 12 7.60 -3.98 -6.48
N VAL A 13 7.08 -4.15 -5.26
CA VAL A 13 7.64 -3.49 -4.06
C VAL A 13 9.06 -3.94 -3.79
N LYS A 14 9.35 -5.25 -3.92
CA LYS A 14 10.70 -5.78 -3.75
C LYS A 14 11.68 -5.17 -4.76
N SER A 15 11.26 -5.05 -6.03
CA SER A 15 12.13 -4.50 -7.09
C SER A 15 12.40 -3.00 -6.94
N THR A 16 11.44 -2.24 -6.40
CA THR A 16 11.50 -0.78 -6.36
C THR A 16 12.04 -0.24 -5.03
N ALA A 17 11.63 -0.85 -3.90
CA ALA A 17 11.94 -0.36 -2.57
C ALA A 17 12.83 -1.33 -1.75
N GLY A 18 13.09 -2.55 -2.24
CA GLY A 18 13.94 -3.52 -1.56
C GLY A 18 13.30 -4.16 -0.32
N VAL A 19 11.99 -4.01 -0.13
CA VAL A 19 11.25 -4.59 1.00
C VAL A 19 11.31 -6.11 0.98
N GLN A 20 11.52 -6.72 2.14
CA GLN A 20 11.59 -8.18 2.30
C GLN A 20 10.31 -8.79 2.88
N SER A 21 9.45 -7.96 3.49
CA SER A 21 8.16 -8.37 4.01
C SER A 21 7.32 -9.07 2.94
N GLU A 22 6.73 -10.20 3.32
CA GLU A 22 5.75 -10.89 2.50
C GLU A 22 4.45 -10.08 2.47
N LEU A 23 3.82 -9.97 1.30
CA LEU A 23 2.55 -9.26 1.12
C LEU A 23 1.50 -10.25 0.61
N SER A 24 0.31 -10.20 1.20
CA SER A 24 -0.82 -11.02 0.78
C SER A 24 -2.15 -10.29 1.04
N GLY A 25 -3.28 -11.01 1.09
CA GLY A 25 -4.60 -10.43 1.28
C GLY A 25 -5.21 -9.91 -0.02
N GLY A 26 -5.76 -8.69 0.01
CA GLY A 26 -6.45 -8.05 -1.12
C GLY A 26 -5.66 -6.93 -1.80
N ASN A 27 -6.38 -6.03 -2.46
CA ASN A 27 -5.84 -4.93 -3.27
C ASN A 27 -5.76 -3.58 -2.54
N GLY A 28 -6.25 -3.51 -1.29
CA GLY A 28 -6.25 -2.35 -0.42
C GLY A 28 -7.37 -1.34 -0.69
N HIS A 29 -8.46 -1.71 -1.38
CA HIS A 29 -9.56 -0.77 -1.69
C HIS A 29 -10.64 -0.66 -0.61
N CYS A 30 -10.75 -1.63 0.29
CA CYS A 30 -11.70 -1.62 1.40
C CYS A 30 -11.20 -2.48 2.56
N TYR A 31 -11.93 -2.48 3.68
CA TYR A 31 -11.60 -3.28 4.86
C TYR A 31 -11.50 -4.80 4.57
N ASP A 32 -12.30 -5.33 3.65
CA ASP A 32 -12.31 -6.76 3.33
C ASP A 32 -11.20 -7.16 2.37
N GLU A 33 -10.79 -6.24 1.49
CA GLU A 33 -9.70 -6.42 0.54
C GLU A 33 -8.40 -5.75 1.03
N ALA A 34 -8.20 -5.58 2.33
CA ALA A 34 -6.98 -4.96 2.87
C ALA A 34 -5.71 -5.72 2.46
N ILE A 35 -4.62 -4.99 2.21
CA ILE A 35 -3.30 -5.58 1.93
C ILE A 35 -2.73 -6.07 3.26
N LEU A 36 -2.50 -7.37 3.40
CA LEU A 36 -1.85 -7.94 4.57
C LEU A 36 -0.34 -7.79 4.45
N ILE A 37 0.24 -7.13 5.45
CA ILE A 37 1.69 -7.04 5.63
C ILE A 37 2.07 -8.10 6.64
N HIS A 38 2.86 -9.09 6.23
CA HIS A 38 3.37 -10.08 7.16
C HIS A 38 4.53 -9.52 7.97
N ASN A 39 4.51 -9.76 9.28
CA ASN A 39 5.56 -9.33 10.18
C ASN A 39 6.80 -10.23 10.00
N ASN A 40 7.91 -9.63 9.58
CA ASN A 40 9.21 -10.30 9.43
C ASN A 40 10.21 -9.95 10.55
N SER A 41 9.76 -9.21 11.57
CA SER A 41 10.54 -8.71 12.72
C SER A 41 11.71 -7.77 12.36
N ILE A 42 11.81 -7.32 11.10
CA ILE A 42 12.88 -6.44 10.62
C ILE A 42 12.29 -5.08 10.23
N GLU A 43 11.23 -5.08 9.44
CA GLU A 43 10.62 -3.86 8.89
C GLU A 43 9.37 -3.50 9.68
N SER A 44 9.21 -2.22 10.02
CA SER A 44 7.93 -1.75 10.59
C SER A 44 6.86 -1.72 9.50
N TYR A 45 5.61 -2.05 9.86
CA TYR A 45 4.50 -2.00 8.92
C TYR A 45 4.36 -0.61 8.25
N MET A 46 4.63 0.47 8.99
CA MET A 46 4.61 1.84 8.45
C MET A 46 5.62 2.04 7.32
N SER A 47 6.83 1.49 7.46
CA SER A 47 7.86 1.58 6.42
C SER A 47 7.45 0.80 5.18
N VAL A 48 6.87 -0.38 5.38
CA VAL A 48 6.36 -1.24 4.30
C VAL A 48 5.21 -0.57 3.57
N GLN A 49 4.25 0.05 4.27
CA GLN A 49 3.16 0.83 3.66
C GLN A 49 3.68 1.95 2.76
N ARG A 50 4.63 2.75 3.25
CA ARG A 50 5.24 3.84 2.45
C ARG A 50 5.97 3.29 1.23
N ALA A 51 6.67 2.16 1.37
CA ALA A 51 7.32 1.48 0.25
C ALA A 51 6.33 0.93 -0.79
N ILE A 52 5.19 0.39 -0.35
CA ILE A 52 4.09 -0.06 -1.23
C ILE A 52 3.56 1.12 -2.04
N LEU A 53 3.20 2.22 -1.36
CA LEU A 53 2.70 3.41 -2.03
C LEU A 53 3.75 3.97 -3.01
N TRP A 54 5.02 4.05 -2.60
CA TRP A 54 6.12 4.54 -3.44
C TRP A 54 6.23 3.73 -4.73
N SER A 55 6.25 2.41 -4.58
CA SER A 55 6.39 1.49 -5.71
C SER A 55 5.21 1.59 -6.68
N LEU A 56 3.99 1.71 -6.16
CA LEU A 56 2.78 1.94 -6.96
C LEU A 56 2.81 3.31 -7.67
N GLY A 57 3.30 4.35 -6.98
CA GLY A 57 3.46 5.69 -7.54
C GLY A 57 4.43 5.70 -8.71
N CYS A 58 5.62 5.12 -8.54
CA CYS A 58 6.62 4.97 -9.60
C CYS A 58 6.06 4.18 -10.79
N HIS A 59 5.40 3.06 -10.55
CA HIS A 59 4.85 2.22 -11.61
C HIS A 59 3.72 2.91 -12.41
N LYS A 60 2.93 3.77 -11.76
CA LYS A 60 1.78 4.45 -12.37
C LYS A 60 2.09 5.88 -12.86
N ASN A 61 3.35 6.31 -12.78
CA ASN A 61 3.78 7.70 -13.00
C ASN A 61 2.89 8.70 -12.23
N MET A 62 2.71 8.40 -10.94
CA MET A 62 1.78 9.10 -10.05
C MET A 62 2.52 9.50 -8.78
N CYS A 63 2.38 10.77 -8.40
CA CYS A 63 2.83 11.24 -7.11
C CYS A 63 1.70 11.05 -6.08
N TRP A 64 2.07 10.73 -4.85
CA TRP A 64 1.12 10.64 -3.75
C TRP A 64 1.72 11.26 -2.48
N GLU A 65 0.82 11.70 -1.61
CA GLU A 65 1.12 12.23 -0.29
C GLU A 65 0.12 11.63 0.69
N VAL A 66 0.58 11.12 1.83
CA VAL A 66 -0.32 10.63 2.89
C VAL A 66 -0.80 11.85 3.67
N ILE A 67 -2.10 12.11 3.61
CA ILE A 67 -2.73 13.27 4.24
C ILE A 67 -3.43 12.93 5.55
N ASP A 68 -3.76 11.66 5.77
CA ASP A 68 -4.33 11.16 7.02
C ASP A 68 -4.03 9.67 7.21
N GLN A 69 -4.01 9.21 8.46
CA GLN A 69 -3.74 7.82 8.83
C GLN A 69 -4.48 7.44 10.11
N GLU A 70 -5.35 6.44 10.02
CA GLU A 70 -6.21 6.00 11.12
C GLU A 70 -6.19 4.48 11.27
N ALA A 71 -6.13 4.01 12.52
CA ALA A 71 -6.13 2.57 12.83
C ALA A 71 -7.48 2.12 13.38
N HIS A 72 -8.14 1.19 12.69
CA HIS A 72 -9.47 0.69 13.01
C HIS A 72 -9.42 -0.80 13.39
N SER A 73 -10.39 -1.22 14.22
CA SER A 73 -10.66 -2.64 14.44
C SER A 73 -11.84 -3.07 13.57
N HIS A 74 -11.67 -4.13 12.78
CA HIS A 74 -12.72 -4.62 11.87
C HIS A 74 -12.67 -6.15 11.76
N ASN A 75 -13.75 -6.84 12.13
CA ASN A 75 -13.86 -8.30 12.08
C ASN A 75 -12.70 -9.06 12.75
N GLY A 76 -12.21 -8.57 13.89
CA GLY A 76 -11.08 -9.16 14.61
C GLY A 76 -9.70 -8.81 14.05
N ARG A 77 -9.63 -8.05 12.95
CA ARG A 77 -8.39 -7.53 12.35
C ARG A 77 -8.11 -6.12 12.82
N LYS A 78 -6.83 -5.75 12.86
CA LYS A 78 -6.37 -4.36 12.98
C LYS A 78 -6.05 -3.82 11.58
N ILE A 79 -6.85 -2.87 11.12
CA ILE A 79 -6.72 -2.27 9.78
C ILE A 79 -6.22 -0.85 9.93
N ASP A 80 -5.07 -0.55 9.34
CA ASP A 80 -4.53 0.79 9.21
C ASP A 80 -4.95 1.38 7.86
N VAL A 81 -5.58 2.55 7.89
CA VAL A 81 -6.19 3.20 6.74
C VAL A 81 -5.44 4.48 6.45
N LEU A 82 -4.78 4.51 5.30
CA LEU A 82 -4.05 5.69 4.83
C LEU A 82 -4.92 6.43 3.82
N THR A 83 -5.27 7.67 4.14
CA THR A 83 -5.84 8.58 3.15
C THR A 83 -4.69 9.26 2.41
N ILE A 84 -4.64 9.08 1.10
CA ILE A 84 -3.64 9.69 0.23
C ILE A 84 -4.28 10.73 -0.68
N GLU A 85 -3.57 11.84 -0.90
CA GLU A 85 -3.77 12.67 -2.08
C GLU A 85 -2.91 12.10 -3.20
N LYS A 86 -3.48 11.91 -4.39
CA LYS A 86 -2.75 11.50 -5.59
C LYS A 86 -2.76 12.62 -6.62
N ARG A 87 -1.64 12.78 -7.32
CA ARG A 87 -1.47 13.70 -8.45
C ARG A 87 -0.94 12.90 -9.63
N LYS A 88 -1.68 12.92 -10.75
CA LYS A 88 -1.28 12.23 -11.98
C LYS A 88 -1.32 13.20 -13.14
N MET A 89 -0.20 13.31 -13.85
CA MET A 89 -0.13 14.03 -15.12
C MET A 89 -0.50 13.05 -16.25
N ASP A 90 -1.41 13.46 -17.13
CA ASP A 90 -1.69 12.71 -18.35
C ASP A 90 -0.73 13.07 -19.50
N ASP A 91 -0.87 12.41 -20.64
CA ASP A 91 -0.02 12.61 -21.81
C ASP A 91 -0.17 14.00 -22.46
N HIS A 92 -1.20 14.76 -22.05
CA HIS A 92 -1.44 16.13 -22.49
C HIS A 92 -0.88 17.16 -21.49
N GLY A 93 -0.23 16.72 -20.42
CA GLY A 93 0.31 17.59 -19.37
C GLY A 93 -0.74 18.10 -18.38
N ILE A 94 -1.97 17.56 -18.42
CA ILE A 94 -3.03 17.94 -17.47
C ILE A 94 -2.80 17.17 -16.18
N VAL A 95 -2.72 17.91 -15.06
CA VAL A 95 -2.61 17.33 -13.73
C VAL A 95 -4.00 17.09 -13.16
N SER A 96 -4.31 15.83 -12.89
CA SER A 96 -5.48 15.42 -12.12
C SER A 96 -5.09 15.19 -10.67
N THR A 97 -5.91 15.70 -9.75
CA THR A 97 -5.77 15.45 -8.30
C THR A 97 -6.97 14.70 -7.78
N GLY A 98 -6.78 13.94 -6.71
CA GLY A 98 -7.88 13.27 -6.02
C GLY A 98 -7.41 12.63 -4.73
N THR A 99 -8.36 12.28 -3.87
CA THR A 99 -8.08 11.53 -2.65
C THR A 99 -8.47 10.06 -2.80
N GLN A 100 -7.79 9.19 -2.07
CA GLN A 100 -8.09 7.77 -2.03
C GLN A 100 -7.67 7.20 -0.68
N GLN A 101 -8.44 6.24 -0.17
CA GLN A 101 -8.03 5.44 0.99
C GLN A 101 -7.35 4.15 0.53
N VAL A 102 -6.34 3.73 1.28
CA VAL A 102 -5.66 2.45 1.12
C VAL A 102 -5.67 1.72 2.46
N PHE A 103 -6.16 0.48 2.46
CA PHE A 103 -6.41 -0.31 3.65
C PHE A 103 -5.31 -1.38 3.81
N PHE A 104 -4.66 -1.40 4.96
CA PHE A 104 -3.60 -2.36 5.30
C PHE A 104 -3.98 -3.16 6.54
N ASP A 105 -3.92 -4.48 6.45
CA ASP A 105 -4.04 -5.35 7.62
C ASP A 105 -2.67 -5.44 8.30
N ILE A 106 -2.61 -4.96 9.53
CA ILE A 106 -1.42 -4.88 10.37
C ILE A 106 -1.56 -5.74 11.63
N THR A 107 -2.52 -6.68 11.64
CA THR A 107 -2.85 -7.50 12.81
C THR A 107 -1.63 -8.23 13.40
N GLU A 108 -0.71 -8.68 12.55
CA GLU A 108 0.51 -9.39 12.98
C GLU A 108 1.49 -8.52 13.80
N PHE A 109 1.40 -7.19 13.71
CA PHE A 109 2.29 -6.26 14.40
C PHE A 109 1.78 -5.79 15.77
N GLU A 110 0.47 -5.96 16.04
CA GLU A 110 -0.11 -5.61 17.36
C GLU A 110 0.10 -6.72 18.40
N ASN A 111 0.28 -7.97 17.95
CA ASN A 111 0.43 -9.13 18.83
C ASN A 111 1.79 -9.22 19.54
N GLU A 112 2.74 -8.33 19.27
CA GLU A 112 4.05 -8.30 19.95
C GLU A 112 4.04 -7.54 21.29
N LEU A 113 2.93 -6.91 21.67
CA LEU A 113 2.81 -6.13 22.92
C LEU A 113 2.00 -6.85 24.04
N ALA A 114 1.72 -8.15 23.90
CA ALA A 114 0.98 -8.95 24.89
C ALA A 114 1.90 -9.85 25.74
#